data_AF-A0A4Y2M2Z7-F1
#
_entry.id   AF-A0A4Y2M2Z7-F1
#
_cell.length_a   1.000
_cell.length_b   1.000
_cell.length_c   1.000
_cell.angle_alpha   90.00
_cell.angle_beta   90.00
_cell.angle_gamma   90.00
#
_symmetry.space_group_name_H-M   'P 1'
#
loop_
_entity.id
_entity.type
_entity.pdbx_description
1 polymer ?
#
loop_
_entity_poly.entity_id
_entity_poly.type
_entity_poly.pdbx_seq_one_letter_code
_entity_poly.pdbx_strand_id
1 'polypeptide(L)'
;MQLSLEIFLCRDCSRWAVSSNEDTTPRGRRVKTQLDVVSSTNGWTDFVKASQLVASLRGSAAEVLQGIPAGKLTDLTTVEKALESRFGDSHLTQFYRSELKARRQKPGESLQELAADVERLMCLAYNECPLDVRESLAAQYSLKSYHVDFQY
;
A
#
# COMPACT_ATOMS: atom_id res chain seq x y z
N MET A 1 -22.59 27.37 21.34
CA MET A 1 -21.99 26.03 21.51
C MET A 1 -22.86 25.02 20.81
N GLN A 2 -22.48 24.63 19.59
CA GLN A 2 -22.87 23.40 18.85
C GLN A 2 -22.60 23.71 17.38
N LEU A 3 -21.36 23.48 16.96
CA LEU A 3 -21.06 23.27 15.54
C LEU A 3 -20.93 21.77 15.35
N SER A 4 -22.10 21.19 15.09
CA SER A 4 -22.38 20.06 14.22
C SER A 4 -21.22 19.15 13.85
N LEU A 5 -21.24 17.96 14.46
CA LEU A 5 -20.54 16.72 14.13
C LEU A 5 -20.94 16.14 12.74
N GLU A 6 -21.12 16.99 11.73
CA GLU A 6 -21.50 16.58 10.37
C GLU A 6 -20.54 17.18 9.35
N ILE A 7 -19.33 16.62 9.24
CA ILE A 7 -18.51 16.79 8.04
C ILE A 7 -17.97 15.42 7.59
N PHE A 8 -18.73 14.82 6.66
CA PHE A 8 -18.25 14.11 5.48
C PHE A 8 -17.18 13.02 5.66
N LEU A 9 -17.62 11.85 6.14
CA LEU A 9 -17.26 10.60 5.47
C LEU A 9 -18.44 10.21 4.58
N CYS A 10 -18.34 10.60 3.31
CA CYS A 10 -19.07 10.16 2.12
C CYS A 10 -20.48 9.57 2.36
N ARG A 11 -21.50 10.40 2.13
CA ARG A 11 -22.93 10.05 2.10
C ARG A 11 -23.33 9.30 0.80
N ASP A 12 -22.42 8.46 0.29
CA ASP A 12 -22.61 7.52 -0.83
C ASP A 12 -22.02 6.13 -0.48
N CYS A 13 -22.11 5.75 0.79
CA CYS A 13 -21.68 4.42 1.26
C CYS A 13 -22.74 3.32 1.01
N SER A 14 -23.67 3.54 0.07
CA SER A 14 -24.68 2.55 -0.33
C SER A 14 -24.32 1.80 -1.63
N ARG A 15 -23.16 2.07 -2.25
CA ARG A 15 -22.76 1.47 -3.55
C ARG A 15 -21.36 0.84 -3.61
N TRP A 16 -20.61 0.77 -2.51
CA TRP A 16 -19.27 0.14 -2.50
C TRP A 16 -19.17 -1.13 -1.64
N ALA A 17 -20.32 -1.70 -1.28
CA ALA A 17 -20.36 -3.14 -1.03
C ALA A 17 -20.53 -3.82 -2.39
N VAL A 18 -19.49 -4.52 -2.87
CA VAL A 18 -19.53 -5.97 -3.18
C VAL A 18 -18.31 -6.37 -4.02
N SER A 19 -17.63 -7.40 -3.48
CA SER A 19 -16.82 -8.43 -4.15
C SER A 19 -15.51 -8.02 -4.84
N SER A 20 -14.38 -8.45 -4.29
CA SER A 20 -13.74 -9.68 -4.80
C SER A 20 -12.64 -10.13 -3.83
N ASN A 21 -12.54 -11.45 -3.63
CA ASN A 21 -11.28 -12.05 -3.24
C ASN A 21 -10.24 -11.59 -4.28
N GLU A 22 -9.03 -11.24 -3.85
CA GLU A 22 -7.94 -10.68 -4.67
C GLU A 22 -8.13 -9.20 -5.04
N ASP A 23 -7.64 -8.26 -4.23
CA ASP A 23 -7.39 -6.90 -4.72
C ASP A 23 -6.27 -6.21 -3.94
N THR A 24 -5.08 -6.32 -4.53
CA THR A 24 -3.74 -5.81 -4.20
C THR A 24 -3.60 -4.29 -4.40
N THR A 25 -4.56 -3.50 -3.91
CA THR A 25 -4.37 -2.05 -3.77
C THR A 25 -3.93 -1.73 -2.34
N PRO A 26 -2.84 -0.98 -2.12
CA PRO A 26 -2.39 -0.65 -0.77
C PRO A 26 -3.32 0.40 -0.14
N ARG A 27 -4.41 -0.09 0.45
CA ARG A 27 -5.48 0.70 1.09
C ARG A 27 -4.93 1.63 2.18
N GLY A 28 -3.83 1.26 2.84
CA GLY A 28 -3.15 2.08 3.85
C GLY A 28 -2.70 3.45 3.32
N ARG A 29 -2.17 3.51 2.08
CA ARG A 29 -1.71 4.78 1.47
C ARG A 29 -2.85 5.77 1.23
N ARG A 30 -4.01 5.27 0.76
CA ARG A 30 -5.16 6.12 0.45
C ARG A 30 -5.74 6.80 1.70
N VAL A 31 -5.83 6.06 2.81
CA VAL A 31 -6.37 6.59 4.07
C VAL A 31 -5.45 7.68 4.63
N LYS A 32 -4.13 7.49 4.57
CA LYS A 32 -3.15 8.49 5.01
C LYS A 32 -3.23 9.78 4.20
N THR A 33 -3.25 9.69 2.87
CA THR A 33 -3.39 10.87 1.98
C THR A 33 -4.69 11.64 2.23
N GLN A 34 -5.82 10.94 2.43
CA GLN A 34 -7.09 11.60 2.69
C GLN A 34 -7.10 12.31 4.06
N LEU A 35 -6.52 11.68 5.09
CA LEU A 35 -6.39 12.26 6.42
C LEU A 35 -5.48 13.50 6.42
N ASP A 36 -4.38 13.48 5.65
CA ASP A 36 -3.46 14.61 5.51
C ASP A 36 -4.11 15.83 4.84
N VAL A 37 -4.88 15.61 3.76
CA VAL A 37 -5.62 16.68 3.07
C VAL A 37 -6.68 17.30 3.98
N VAL A 38 -7.47 16.47 4.67
CA VAL A 38 -8.54 16.96 5.55
C VAL A 38 -7.97 17.66 6.80
N SER A 39 -6.91 17.11 7.37
CA SER A 39 -6.31 17.66 8.59
C SER A 39 -5.59 18.99 8.35
N SER A 40 -4.90 19.15 7.21
CA SER A 40 -4.26 20.41 6.83
C SER A 40 -5.29 21.51 6.56
N THR A 41 -6.39 21.17 5.88
CA THR A 41 -7.49 22.12 5.60
C THR A 41 -8.20 22.58 6.87
N ASN A 42 -8.33 21.70 7.86
CA ASN A 42 -9.08 21.96 9.09
C ASN A 42 -8.19 22.30 10.31
N GLY A 43 -6.88 22.39 10.14
CA GLY A 43 -5.94 22.68 11.24
C GLY A 43 -5.99 21.64 12.38
N TRP A 44 -6.24 20.38 12.07
CA TRP A 44 -6.35 19.34 13.10
C TRP A 44 -5.02 19.06 13.79
N THR A 45 -5.05 18.98 15.11
CA THR A 45 -3.93 18.48 15.92
C THR A 45 -3.81 16.96 15.78
N ASP A 46 -2.62 16.41 16.05
CA ASP A 46 -2.38 14.97 15.94
C ASP A 46 -3.33 14.13 16.80
N PHE A 47 -3.75 14.65 17.95
CA PHE A 47 -4.79 14.05 18.78
C PHE A 47 -6.13 13.89 18.05
N VAL A 48 -6.57 14.94 17.34
CA VAL A 48 -7.81 14.93 16.57
C VAL A 48 -7.67 14.00 15.36
N LYS A 49 -6.51 14.01 14.69
CA LYS A 49 -6.21 13.07 13.59
C LYS A 49 -6.27 11.61 14.07
N ALA A 50 -5.66 11.29 15.21
CA ALA A 50 -5.65 9.96 15.79
C ALA A 50 -7.07 9.49 16.14
N SER A 51 -7.83 10.35 16.83
CA SER A 51 -9.22 10.05 17.22
C SER A 51 -10.11 9.80 16.00
N GLN A 52 -9.97 10.65 14.96
CA GLN A 52 -10.74 10.50 13.72
C GLN A 52 -10.32 9.26 12.93
N LEU A 53 -9.02 8.96 12.88
CA LEU A 53 -8.49 7.77 12.24
C LEU A 53 -9.07 6.51 12.90
N VAL A 54 -8.94 6.39 14.22
CA VAL A 54 -9.50 5.29 15.02
C VAL A 54 -11.01 5.14 14.78
N ALA A 55 -11.76 6.25 14.80
CA ALA A 55 -13.20 6.25 14.58
C ALA A 55 -13.60 5.84 13.15
N SER A 56 -12.71 5.98 12.17
CA SER A 56 -12.95 5.61 10.77
C SER A 56 -12.62 4.15 10.45
N LEU A 57 -11.81 3.47 11.26
CA LEU A 57 -11.38 2.09 11.01
C LEU A 57 -12.56 1.12 11.11
N ARG A 58 -12.64 0.17 10.18
CA ARG A 58 -13.69 -0.87 10.10
C ARG A 58 -13.07 -2.21 9.72
N GLY A 59 -13.75 -3.31 10.04
CA GLY A 59 -13.32 -4.68 9.68
C GLY A 59 -11.94 -5.04 10.24
N SER A 60 -11.10 -5.70 9.44
CA SER A 60 -9.75 -6.12 9.82
C SER A 60 -8.84 -4.97 10.27
N ALA A 61 -9.11 -3.74 9.82
CA ALA A 61 -8.35 -2.58 10.25
C ALA A 61 -8.71 -2.13 11.68
N ALA A 62 -9.95 -2.35 12.11
CA ALA A 62 -10.35 -2.11 13.49
C ALA A 62 -9.79 -3.17 14.45
N GLU A 63 -9.54 -4.40 13.98
CA GLU A 63 -8.92 -5.45 14.80
C GLU A 63 -7.50 -5.09 15.24
N VAL A 64 -6.76 -4.30 14.44
CA VAL A 64 -5.42 -3.80 14.81
C VAL A 64 -5.45 -2.98 16.11
N LEU A 65 -6.56 -2.30 16.38
CA LEU A 65 -6.71 -1.48 17.58
C LEU A 65 -6.72 -2.30 18.87
N GLN A 66 -7.09 -3.58 18.81
CA GLN A 66 -7.10 -4.46 19.99
C GLN A 66 -5.69 -4.72 20.54
N GLY A 67 -4.66 -4.60 19.70
CA GLY A 67 -3.26 -4.72 20.10
C GLY A 67 -2.65 -3.44 20.67
N ILE A 68 -3.36 -2.31 20.62
CA ILE A 68 -2.87 -1.01 21.06
C ILE A 68 -3.47 -0.68 22.44
N PRO A 69 -2.66 -0.35 23.45
CA PRO A 69 -3.17 0.11 24.75
C PRO A 69 -4.06 1.34 24.59
N ALA A 70 -5.19 1.39 25.30
CA ALA A 70 -6.19 2.46 25.16
C ALA A 70 -5.60 3.87 25.32
N GLY A 71 -4.66 4.06 26.25
CA GLY A 71 -3.98 5.36 26.46
C GLY A 71 -3.05 5.79 25.32
N LYS A 72 -2.77 4.90 24.35
CA LYS A 72 -1.95 5.18 23.16
C LYS A 72 -2.78 5.29 21.87
N LEU A 73 -4.10 5.05 21.93
CA LEU A 73 -4.99 5.23 20.78
C LEU A 73 -5.14 6.70 20.35
N THR A 74 -4.76 7.63 21.23
CA THR A 74 -4.74 9.07 20.98
C THR A 74 -3.41 9.56 20.41
N ASP A 75 -2.39 8.69 20.37
CA ASP A 75 -1.12 8.99 19.71
C ASP A 75 -1.17 8.52 18.26
N LEU A 76 -1.21 9.50 17.34
CA LEU A 76 -1.27 9.27 15.91
C LEU A 76 -0.15 8.34 15.44
N THR A 77 1.06 8.53 15.96
CA THR A 77 2.24 7.77 15.53
C THR A 77 2.09 6.29 15.88
N THR A 78 1.57 5.98 17.06
CA THR A 78 1.34 4.60 17.48
C THR A 78 0.28 3.91 16.62
N VAL A 79 -0.82 4.60 16.32
CA VAL A 79 -1.90 4.05 15.47
C VAL A 79 -1.42 3.84 14.03
N GLU A 80 -0.70 4.80 13.46
CA GLU A 80 -0.12 4.67 12.11
C GLU A 80 0.86 3.49 12.02
N LYS A 81 1.78 3.36 12.98
CA LYS A 81 2.76 2.27 12.99
C LYS A 81 2.11 0.90 13.11
N ALA A 82 1.06 0.76 13.92
CA ALA A 82 0.33 -0.50 14.06
C ALA A 82 -0.38 -0.88 12.75
N LEU A 83 -1.00 0.09 12.08
CA LEU A 83 -1.62 -0.11 10.77
C LEU A 83 -0.59 -0.46 9.70
N GLU A 84 0.56 0.22 9.69
CA GLU A 84 1.67 -0.04 8.77
C GLU A 84 2.33 -1.40 9.04
N SER A 85 2.42 -1.85 10.30
CA SER A 85 2.90 -3.19 10.60
C SER A 85 1.99 -4.30 10.08
N ARG A 86 0.66 -4.08 10.07
CA ARG A 86 -0.33 -5.09 9.65
C ARG A 86 -0.61 -5.05 8.15
N PHE A 87 -0.70 -3.86 7.58
CA PHE A 87 -1.14 -3.60 6.21
C PHE A 87 -0.11 -2.86 5.36
N GLY A 88 1.03 -2.49 5.94
CA GLY A 88 2.09 -1.82 5.21
C GLY A 88 2.65 -2.69 4.11
N ASP A 89 3.32 -2.03 3.19
CA ASP A 89 3.74 -2.64 1.94
C ASP A 89 4.87 -3.66 2.13
N SER A 90 5.41 -3.88 3.34
CA SER A 90 6.53 -4.80 3.57
C SER A 90 6.23 -6.24 3.09
N HIS A 91 5.03 -6.76 3.41
CA HIS A 91 4.59 -8.07 2.92
C HIS A 91 4.39 -8.10 1.40
N LEU A 92 3.84 -7.02 0.83
CA LEU A 92 3.68 -6.86 -0.62
C LEU A 92 5.04 -6.77 -1.33
N THR A 93 5.99 -6.05 -0.73
CA THR A 93 7.36 -5.87 -1.22
C THR A 93 8.09 -7.21 -1.29
N GLN A 94 7.96 -8.05 -0.26
CA GLN A 94 8.53 -9.40 -0.26
C GLN A 94 7.86 -10.32 -1.31
N PHE A 95 6.54 -10.19 -1.48
CA PHE A 95 5.80 -10.89 -2.54
C PHE A 95 6.32 -10.51 -3.93
N TYR A 96 6.42 -9.22 -4.25
CA TYR A 96 6.92 -8.75 -5.54
C TYR A 96 8.39 -9.10 -5.77
N ARG A 97 9.24 -9.11 -4.72
CA ARG A 97 10.62 -9.64 -4.82
C ARG A 97 10.64 -11.12 -5.22
N SER A 98 9.67 -11.89 -4.77
CA SER A 98 9.55 -13.31 -5.08
C SER A 98 9.04 -13.52 -6.51
N GLU A 99 8.01 -12.77 -6.93
CA GLU A 99 7.55 -12.75 -8.33
C GLU A 99 8.66 -12.35 -9.30
N LEU A 100 9.41 -11.29 -8.99
CA LEU A 100 10.53 -10.83 -9.80
C LEU A 100 11.61 -11.91 -9.96
N LYS A 101 11.91 -12.67 -8.91
CA LYS A 101 12.86 -13.80 -8.97
C LYS A 101 12.35 -14.95 -9.83
N ALA A 102 11.05 -15.22 -9.79
CA ALA A 102 10.39 -16.28 -10.55
C ALA A 102 10.11 -15.87 -12.01
N ARG A 103 10.16 -14.57 -12.33
CA ARG A 103 9.84 -14.05 -13.66
C ARG A 103 10.77 -14.60 -14.73
N ARG A 104 10.19 -15.22 -15.75
CA ARG A 104 10.86 -15.69 -16.97
C ARG A 104 10.04 -15.27 -18.17
N GLN A 105 10.69 -15.02 -19.31
CA GLN A 105 9.98 -14.75 -20.56
C GLN A 105 9.01 -15.89 -20.89
N LYS A 106 7.76 -15.56 -21.22
CA LYS A 106 6.78 -16.56 -21.67
C LYS A 106 6.94 -16.81 -23.18
N PRO A 107 6.61 -18.01 -23.69
CA PRO A 107 6.57 -18.26 -25.13
C PRO A 107 5.62 -17.28 -25.82
N GLY A 108 6.12 -16.57 -26.83
CA GLY A 108 5.34 -15.57 -27.59
C GLY A 108 5.24 -14.19 -26.92
N GLU A 109 5.82 -14.00 -25.74
CA GLU A 109 5.90 -12.68 -25.09
C GLU A 109 7.04 -11.84 -25.70
N SER A 110 6.75 -10.59 -26.02
CA SER A 110 7.75 -9.67 -26.52
C SER A 110 8.73 -9.24 -25.42
N LEU A 111 9.96 -8.90 -25.81
CA LEU A 111 10.96 -8.40 -24.86
C LEU A 111 10.52 -7.09 -24.19
N GLN A 112 9.71 -6.28 -24.88
CA GLN A 112 9.17 -5.03 -24.34
C GLN A 112 8.14 -5.30 -23.23
N GLU A 113 7.26 -6.29 -23.42
CA GLU A 113 6.30 -6.70 -22.38
C GLU A 113 7.01 -7.28 -21.15
N LEU A 114 8.04 -8.11 -21.36
CA LEU A 114 8.88 -8.61 -20.27
C LEU A 114 9.57 -7.47 -19.51
N ALA A 115 10.20 -6.54 -20.23
CA ALA A 115 10.92 -5.42 -19.63
C ALA A 115 9.98 -4.50 -18.84
N ALA A 116 8.81 -4.17 -19.39
CA ALA A 116 7.81 -3.37 -18.72
C ALA A 116 7.29 -4.04 -17.44
N ASP A 117 7.10 -5.37 -17.46
CA ASP A 117 6.66 -6.11 -16.28
C ASP A 117 7.76 -6.23 -15.22
N VAL A 118 9.02 -6.42 -15.63
CA VAL A 118 10.19 -6.37 -14.72
C VAL A 118 10.31 -5.00 -14.08
N GLU A 119 10.18 -3.92 -14.84
CA GLU A 119 10.22 -2.54 -14.34
C GLU A 119 9.08 -2.27 -13.34
N ARG A 120 7.87 -2.70 -13.68
CA ARG A 120 6.70 -2.64 -12.78
C ARG A 120 6.97 -3.38 -11.47
N LEU A 121 7.45 -4.62 -11.54
CA LEU A 121 7.79 -5.43 -10.37
C LEU A 121 8.92 -4.80 -9.55
N MET A 122 9.92 -4.18 -10.19
CA MET A 122 11.00 -3.46 -9.53
C MET A 122 10.50 -2.25 -8.74
N CYS A 123 9.60 -1.45 -9.33
CA CYS A 123 8.94 -0.34 -8.64
C CYS A 123 8.15 -0.78 -7.42
N LEU A 124 7.52 -1.96 -7.48
CA LEU A 124 6.73 -2.50 -6.36
C LEU A 124 7.61 -3.16 -5.28
N ALA A 125 8.66 -3.88 -5.68
CA ALA A 125 9.58 -4.64 -4.82
C ALA A 125 10.67 -3.80 -4.14
N TYR A 126 10.95 -2.61 -4.66
CA TYR A 126 12.03 -1.74 -4.21
C TYR A 126 11.62 -0.25 -4.25
N ASN A 127 10.37 0.04 -3.87
CA ASN A 127 9.83 1.41 -3.87
C ASN A 127 10.62 2.37 -2.94
N GLU A 128 11.22 1.85 -1.87
CA GLU A 128 12.03 2.60 -0.91
C GLU A 128 13.47 2.85 -1.38
N CYS A 129 13.93 2.14 -2.41
CA CYS A 129 15.29 2.29 -2.92
C CYS A 129 15.40 3.49 -3.87
N PRO A 130 16.54 4.22 -3.85
CA PRO A 130 16.86 5.23 -4.85
C PRO A 130 16.73 4.72 -6.30
N LEU A 131 16.41 5.63 -7.23
CA LEU A 131 16.12 5.29 -8.63
C LEU A 131 17.29 4.60 -9.32
N ASP A 132 18.51 5.09 -9.12
CA ASP A 132 19.76 4.54 -9.67
C ASP A 132 20.03 3.09 -9.24
N VAL A 133 19.73 2.77 -7.98
CA VAL A 133 19.80 1.40 -7.45
C VAL A 133 18.74 0.52 -8.10
N ARG A 134 17.53 1.05 -8.30
CA ARG A 134 16.41 0.34 -8.91
C ARG A 134 16.66 0.04 -10.38
N GLU A 135 17.16 0.99 -11.15
CA GLU A 135 17.52 0.81 -12.57
C GLU A 135 18.63 -0.23 -12.73
N SER A 136 19.67 -0.16 -11.89
CA SER A 136 20.77 -1.12 -11.89
C SER A 136 20.30 -2.55 -11.60
N LEU A 137 19.39 -2.72 -10.64
CA LEU A 137 18.79 -4.01 -10.32
C LEU A 137 17.85 -4.48 -11.45
N ALA A 138 17.05 -3.59 -12.04
CA ALA A 138 16.17 -3.92 -13.15
C ALA A 138 16.96 -4.52 -14.33
N ALA A 139 18.08 -3.90 -14.70
CA ALA A 139 18.97 -4.42 -15.75
C ALA A 139 19.47 -5.84 -15.44
N GLN A 140 19.88 -6.11 -14.19
CA GLN A 140 20.33 -7.44 -13.76
C GLN A 140 19.20 -8.49 -13.82
N TYR A 141 17.99 -8.12 -13.43
CA TYR A 141 16.85 -9.05 -13.45
C TYR A 141 16.34 -9.29 -14.87
N SER A 142 16.29 -8.28 -15.74
CA SER A 142 15.98 -8.46 -17.16
C SER A 142 16.92 -9.50 -17.77
N LEU A 143 18.24 -9.39 -17.52
CA LEU A 143 19.23 -10.36 -17.99
C LEU A 143 18.99 -11.78 -17.48
N LYS A 144 18.57 -11.94 -16.22
CA LYS A 144 18.24 -13.25 -15.62
C LYS A 144 16.91 -13.83 -16.09
N SER A 145 16.02 -12.98 -16.59
CA SER A 145 14.66 -13.35 -17.01
C SER A 145 14.62 -13.89 -18.43
N TYR A 146 15.63 -13.55 -19.25
CA TYR A 146 15.83 -14.13 -20.57
C TYR A 146 16.17 -15.61 -20.42
N HIS A 147 15.25 -16.47 -20.83
CA HIS A 147 15.56 -17.87 -21.08
C HIS A 147 16.18 -17.91 -22.47
N VAL A 148 17.46 -18.25 -22.58
CA VAL A 148 18.02 -18.61 -23.88
C VAL A 148 17.48 -20.00 -24.17
N ASP A 149 16.38 -20.09 -24.90
CA ASP A 149 15.91 -21.33 -25.51
C ASP A 149 16.96 -21.79 -26.52
N PHE A 150 18.03 -22.43 -26.04
CA PHE A 150 18.83 -23.33 -26.88
C PHE A 150 18.01 -24.62 -27.05
N GLN A 151 17.02 -24.57 -27.94
CA GLN A 151 16.55 -25.79 -28.58
C GLN A 151 17.57 -26.13 -29.68
N TYR A 152 18.30 -27.23 -29.45
CA TYR A 152 19.16 -27.92 -30.41
C TYR A 152 18.33 -28.53 -31.55
#